data_AF-A0AAV5JMX3-F1
#
_entry.id   AF-A0AAV5JMX3-F1
#
_cell.length_a   1.000
_cell.length_b   1.000
_cell.length_c   1.000
_cell.angle_alpha   90.00
_cell.angle_beta   90.00
_cell.angle_gamma   90.00
#
_symmetry.space_group_name_H-M   'P 1'
#
loop_
_entity.id
_entity.type
_entity.pdbx_description
1 polymer ?
#
loop_
_entity_poly.entity_id
_entity_poly.type
_entity_poly.pdbx_seq_one_letter_code
_entity_poly.pdbx_strand_id
1 'polypeptide(L)'
;MIEMLSDQLCVDQAILTGESCSVDKEIESTKATNAVYQDKINILFAGTVVVAGRVRAIVAGVGSKTAMGSIRDSMLRTDDEATPLKKKLDEFGTFLAKVIAGICVLVWTVNIGNFRDPSHGGFLRGVIHYFKIAVALAVAAIPECLPAVVTTCLALGTK
;
A
#
# COMPACT_ATOMS: atom_id res chain seq x y z
N MET A 1 7.38 23.23 35.71
CA MET A 1 8.71 23.18 36.31
C MET A 1 9.39 21.91 35.81
N ILE A 2 10.44 22.04 34.99
CA ILE A 2 11.35 20.94 34.64
C ILE A 2 12.50 21.03 35.64
N GLU A 3 12.88 19.91 36.25
CA GLU A 3 13.88 19.86 37.31
C GLU A 3 14.91 18.78 36.97
N MET A 4 16.17 19.17 36.73
CA MET A 4 17.26 18.22 36.60
C MET A 4 17.68 17.73 37.99
N LEU A 5 17.73 16.40 38.15
CA LEU A 5 18.13 15.75 39.39
C LEU A 5 19.59 15.26 39.34
N SER A 6 20.26 15.43 38.20
CA SER A 6 21.64 15.02 37.92
C SER A 6 22.35 16.13 37.14
N ASP A 7 23.69 16.11 37.16
CA ASP A 7 24.54 17.14 36.53
C ASP A 7 24.52 17.07 35.01
N GLN A 8 24.23 15.89 34.45
CA GLN A 8 24.12 15.65 33.02
C GLN A 8 22.93 14.74 32.70
N LEU A 9 22.29 14.99 31.56
CA LEU A 9 21.20 14.18 31.04
C LEU A 9 21.47 13.84 29.57
N CYS A 10 21.81 12.58 29.30
CA CYS A 10 22.10 12.09 27.95
C CYS A 10 20.92 11.25 27.46
N VAL A 11 20.44 11.51 26.25
CA VAL A 11 19.30 10.80 25.64
C VAL A 11 19.66 10.29 24.26
N ASP A 12 19.33 9.03 24.00
CA ASP A 12 19.41 8.42 22.68
C ASP A 12 18.16 8.76 21.87
N GLN A 13 18.37 9.54 20.81
CA GLN A 13 17.35 10.02 19.89
C GLN A 13 17.49 9.40 18.49
N ALA A 14 18.27 8.33 18.32
CA ALA A 14 18.56 7.71 17.02
C ALA A 14 17.30 7.34 16.25
N ILE A 15 16.22 6.96 16.95
CA ILE A 15 14.95 6.59 16.33
C ILE A 15 14.21 7.76 15.66
N LEU A 16 14.52 9.01 16.03
CA LEU A 16 13.91 10.23 15.48
C LEU A 16 14.87 11.02 14.59
N THR A 17 16.16 11.00 14.89
CA THR A 17 17.18 11.80 14.19
C THR A 17 18.01 10.96 13.21
N GLY A 18 18.05 9.64 13.38
CA GLY A 18 18.94 8.74 12.63
C GLY A 18 20.40 8.78 13.10
N GLU A 19 20.72 9.57 14.12
CA GLU A 19 22.08 9.70 14.64
C GLU A 19 22.27 8.83 15.88
N SER A 20 23.28 7.94 15.85
CA SER A 20 23.58 7.01 16.95
C SER A 20 24.23 7.68 18.16
N CYS A 21 24.63 8.95 18.06
CA CYS A 21 25.25 9.68 19.16
C CYS A 21 24.18 10.12 20.15
N SER A 22 24.42 9.85 21.44
CA SER A 22 23.60 10.40 22.51
C SER A 22 23.72 11.92 22.54
N VAL A 23 22.62 12.61 22.85
CA VAL A 23 22.55 14.07 22.88
C VAL A 23 22.31 14.52 24.32
N ASP A 24 23.07 15.51 24.74
CA ASP A 24 22.90 16.15 26.04
C ASP A 24 21.70 17.09 26.04
N LYS A 25 20.93 17.05 27.12
CA LYS A 25 19.71 17.83 27.31
C LYS A 25 19.90 18.89 28.37
N GLU A 26 19.37 20.09 28.11
CA GLU A 26 19.50 21.26 28.98
C GLU A 26 18.12 21.85 29.33
N ILE A 27 18.04 22.59 30.45
CA ILE A 27 16.78 23.23 30.87
C ILE A 27 16.53 24.55 30.11
N GLU A 28 17.58 25.17 29.55
CA GLU A 28 17.43 26.41 28.81
C GLU A 28 16.47 26.25 27.63
N SER A 29 15.63 27.26 27.42
CA SER A 29 14.67 27.25 26.32
C SER A 29 15.41 27.30 24.98
N THR A 30 15.09 26.37 24.09
CA THR A 30 15.49 26.48 22.67
C THR A 30 14.98 27.83 22.11
N LYS A 31 15.89 28.64 21.56
CA LYS A 31 15.61 30.01 21.09
C LYS A 31 14.86 30.07 19.75
N ALA A 32 14.86 28.98 18.99
CA ALA A 32 14.24 28.90 17.67
C ALA A 32 12.78 28.42 17.75
N THR A 33 11.84 29.24 17.28
CA THR A 33 10.40 28.93 17.23
C THR A 33 10.06 27.75 16.32
N ASN A 34 10.91 27.46 15.32
CA ASN A 34 10.72 26.34 14.38
C ASN A 34 11.96 25.43 14.29
N ALA A 35 12.51 25.09 15.46
CA ALA A 35 13.70 24.25 15.56
C ALA A 35 13.44 22.82 15.06
N VAL A 36 14.46 22.22 14.42
CA VAL A 36 14.44 20.80 14.03
C VAL A 36 14.41 19.93 15.30
N TYR A 37 14.02 18.66 15.19
CA TYR A 37 13.98 17.75 16.34
C TYR A 37 15.32 17.65 17.09
N GLN A 38 16.45 17.76 16.37
CA GLN A 38 17.80 17.74 16.94
C GLN A 38 18.08 18.96 17.83
N ASP A 39 17.65 20.15 17.43
CA ASP A 39 17.90 21.42 18.14
C ASP A 39 17.04 21.59 19.41
N LYS A 40 16.06 20.71 19.62
CA LYS A 40 15.19 20.70 20.79
C LYS A 40 15.87 20.01 21.98
N ILE A 41 16.89 20.66 22.51
CA ILE A 41 17.68 20.18 23.67
C ILE A 41 16.90 20.22 25.00
N ASN A 42 15.75 20.89 25.05
CA ASN A 42 14.92 21.01 26.24
C ASN A 42 13.66 20.12 26.24
N ILE A 43 13.50 19.28 25.21
CA ILE A 43 12.34 18.39 25.05
C ILE A 43 12.81 16.94 25.03
N LEU A 44 12.05 16.09 25.73
CA LEU A 44 12.16 14.65 25.67
C LEU A 44 11.07 14.10 24.75
N PHE A 45 11.45 13.24 23.82
CA PHE A 45 10.51 12.68 22.86
C PHE A 45 10.01 11.29 23.32
N ALA A 46 8.78 10.96 22.94
CA ALA A 46 8.23 9.64 23.22
C ALA A 46 8.99 8.58 22.39
N GLY A 47 9.44 7.50 23.04
CA GLY A 47 10.18 6.41 22.40
C GLY A 47 11.70 6.54 22.42
N THR A 48 12.25 7.67 22.89
CA THR A 48 13.70 7.85 23.10
C THR A 48 14.13 7.31 24.46
N VAL A 49 15.38 6.84 24.57
CA VAL A 49 15.90 6.20 25.79
C VAL A 49 16.85 7.13 26.52
N VAL A 50 16.70 7.26 27.84
CA VAL A 50 17.66 7.99 28.67
C VAL A 50 18.87 7.09 28.92
N VAL A 51 20.04 7.54 28.45
CA VAL A 51 21.31 6.79 28.57
C VAL A 51 21.97 7.08 29.91
N ALA A 52 21.96 8.34 30.35
CA ALA A 52 22.54 8.76 31.61
C ALA A 52 21.75 9.93 32.21
N GLY A 53 21.73 10.01 33.54
CA GLY A 53 21.08 11.10 34.28
C GLY A 53 19.67 10.79 34.80
N ARG A 54 19.10 11.77 35.51
CA ARG A 54 17.74 11.74 36.03
C ARG A 54 17.12 13.12 35.92
N VAL A 55 15.86 13.16 35.52
CA VAL A 55 15.13 14.41 35.31
C VAL A 55 13.66 14.24 35.65
N ARG A 56 13.04 15.32 36.13
CA ARG A 56 11.60 15.45 36.27
C ARG A 56 11.12 16.45 35.22
N ALA A 57 10.24 16.01 34.33
CA ALA A 57 9.72 16.83 33.24
C ALA A 57 8.19 16.82 33.22
N ILE A 58 7.61 17.81 32.54
CA ILE A 58 6.17 17.87 32.30
C ILE A 58 5.87 17.20 30.95
N VAL A 59 4.78 16.42 30.92
CA VAL A 59 4.29 15.82 29.68
C VAL A 59 3.66 16.90 28.80
N ALA A 60 4.33 17.22 27.68
CA ALA A 60 3.85 18.22 26.71
C ALA A 60 2.80 17.66 25.73
N GLY A 61 2.79 16.34 25.48
CA GLY A 61 1.86 15.69 24.57
C GLY A 61 1.92 14.16 24.66
N VAL A 62 0.81 13.51 24.30
CA VAL A 62 0.64 12.05 24.30
C VAL A 62 -0.04 11.58 23.02
N GLY A 63 0.14 10.31 22.65
CA GLY A 63 -0.48 9.70 21.47
C GLY A 63 -0.07 10.40 20.17
N SER A 64 -1.04 10.67 19.29
CA SER A 64 -0.84 11.34 17.99
C SER A 64 -0.24 12.75 18.08
N LYS A 65 -0.30 13.41 19.25
CA LYS A 65 0.30 14.74 19.46
C LYS A 65 1.81 14.71 19.74
N THR A 66 2.43 13.52 19.73
CA THR A 66 3.89 13.36 19.88
C THR A 66 4.59 13.35 18.52
N ALA A 67 5.92 13.56 18.50
CA ALA A 67 6.71 13.43 17.27
C ALA A 67 6.52 12.04 16.63
N MET A 68 6.60 10.97 17.42
CA MET A 68 6.33 9.61 16.97
C MET A 68 4.88 9.40 16.49
N GLY A 69 3.92 10.01 17.18
CA GLY A 69 2.51 10.00 16.76
C GLY A 69 2.32 10.65 15.38
N SER A 70 2.98 11.77 15.12
CA SER A 70 2.91 12.45 13.82
C SER A 70 3.53 11.61 12.68
N ILE A 71 4.61 10.88 12.96
CA ILE A 71 5.23 9.95 12.00
C ILE A 71 4.28 8.79 11.72
N ARG A 72 3.69 8.19 12.76
CA ARG A 72 2.70 7.12 12.63
C ARG A 72 1.51 7.56 11.78
N ASP A 73 0.94 8.73 12.07
CA ASP A 73 -0.20 9.25 11.31
C ASP A 73 0.18 9.55 9.86
N SER A 74 1.42 9.99 9.61
CA SER A 74 1.93 10.21 8.25
C SER A 74 2.11 8.88 7.49
N MET A 75 2.63 7.84 8.15
CA MET A 75 2.77 6.50 7.57
C MET A 75 1.40 5.89 7.23
N LEU A 76 0.39 6.06 8.10
CA LEU A 76 -0.96 5.55 7.86
C LEU A 76 -1.70 6.31 6.75
N ARG A 77 -1.30 7.56 6.47
CA ARG A 77 -1.85 8.39 5.39
C ARG A 77 -1.20 8.13 4.04
N THR A 78 -0.09 7.40 3.99
CA THR A 78 0.53 7.01 2.73
C THR A 78 -0.34 5.95 2.08
N ASP A 79 -0.98 6.30 0.97
CA ASP A 79 -1.69 5.33 0.15
C ASP A 79 -0.70 4.31 -0.43
N ASP A 80 -1.01 3.02 -0.29
CA ASP A 80 -0.26 1.95 -0.91
C ASP A 80 -0.38 2.06 -2.43
N GLU A 81 0.66 2.61 -3.07
CA GLU A 81 0.69 2.68 -4.51
C GLU A 81 0.96 1.28 -5.09
N ALA A 82 0.04 0.81 -5.94
CA ALA A 82 0.20 -0.47 -6.62
C ALA A 82 1.52 -0.50 -7.39
N THR A 83 2.27 -1.59 -7.27
CA THR A 83 3.56 -1.75 -7.95
C THR A 83 3.40 -1.55 -9.47
N PRO A 84 4.40 -0.98 -10.16
CA PRO A 84 4.32 -0.74 -11.60
C PRO A 84 4.02 -2.03 -12.39
N LEU A 85 4.50 -3.18 -11.91
CA LEU A 85 4.17 -4.49 -12.49
C LEU A 85 2.69 -4.86 -12.33
N LYS A 86 2.11 -4.63 -11.14
CA LYS A 86 0.70 -4.89 -10.88
C LYS A 86 -0.19 -4.01 -11.76
N LYS A 87 0.14 -2.72 -11.91
CA LYS A 87 -0.56 -1.81 -12.81
C LYS A 87 -0.56 -2.32 -14.27
N LYS A 88 0.59 -2.81 -14.75
CA LYS A 88 0.71 -3.37 -16.11
C LYS A 88 -0.08 -4.67 -16.29
N LEU A 89 -0.15 -5.51 -15.27
CA LEU A 89 -0.96 -6.74 -15.30
C LEU A 89 -2.46 -6.43 -15.29
N ASP A 90 -2.91 -5.46 -14.51
CA ASP A 90 -4.31 -5.02 -14.49
C ASP A 90 -4.71 -4.38 -15.83
N GLU A 91 -3.82 -3.57 -16.43
CA GLU A 91 -4.01 -3.05 -17.80
C GLU A 91 -4.13 -4.18 -18.82
N PHE A 92 -3.24 -5.17 -18.77
CA PHE A 92 -3.26 -6.32 -19.68
C PHE A 92 -4.52 -7.17 -19.52
N GLY A 93 -4.91 -7.47 -18.28
CA GLY A 93 -6.13 -8.23 -17.97
C GLY A 93 -7.39 -7.51 -18.45
N THR A 94 -7.46 -6.19 -18.22
CA THR A 94 -8.59 -5.36 -18.67
C THR A 94 -8.66 -5.30 -20.21
N PHE A 95 -7.51 -5.18 -20.88
CA PHE A 95 -7.44 -5.21 -22.34
C PHE A 95 -7.95 -6.54 -22.89
N LEU A 96 -7.48 -7.67 -22.34
CA LEU A 96 -7.90 -9.00 -22.77
C LEU A 96 -9.40 -9.23 -22.55
N ALA A 97 -9.92 -8.84 -21.39
CA ALA A 97 -11.35 -8.93 -21.07
C ALA A 97 -12.21 -8.14 -22.07
N LYS A 98 -11.77 -6.94 -22.47
CA LYS A 98 -12.46 -6.11 -23.46
C LYS A 98 -12.48 -6.76 -24.85
N VAL A 99 -11.38 -7.39 -25.27
CA VAL A 99 -11.29 -8.12 -26.54
C VAL A 99 -12.23 -9.33 -26.54
N ILE A 100 -12.21 -10.14 -25.48
CA ILE A 100 -13.07 -11.33 -25.34
C ILE A 100 -14.55 -10.94 -25.35
N ALA A 101 -14.92 -9.88 -24.62
CA ALA A 101 -16.28 -9.35 -24.61
C ALA A 101 -16.72 -8.91 -26.03
N GLY A 102 -15.84 -8.25 -26.78
CA GLY A 102 -16.10 -7.87 -28.18
C GLY A 102 -16.37 -9.08 -29.08
N ILE A 103 -15.56 -10.14 -28.97
CA ILE A 103 -15.75 -11.38 -29.74
C ILE A 103 -17.07 -12.05 -29.37
N CYS A 104 -17.43 -12.10 -28.07
CA CYS A 104 -18.69 -12.67 -27.62
C CYS A 104 -19.90 -11.95 -28.24
N VAL A 105 -19.90 -10.61 -28.24
CA VAL A 105 -20.97 -9.80 -28.85
C VAL A 105 -21.01 -9.99 -30.37
N LEU A 106 -19.86 -10.09 -31.03
CA LEU A 106 -19.78 -10.31 -32.48
C LEU A 106 -20.38 -11.67 -32.86
N VAL A 107 -19.97 -12.74 -32.18
CA VAL A 107 -20.52 -14.10 -32.39
C VAL A 107 -22.03 -14.10 -32.16
N TRP A 108 -22.51 -13.45 -31.10
CA TRP A 108 -23.94 -13.33 -30.81
C TRP A 108 -24.70 -12.60 -31.92
N THR A 109 -24.16 -11.49 -32.44
CA THR A 109 -24.78 -10.66 -33.48
C THR A 109 -24.83 -11.37 -34.84
N VAL A 110 -23.74 -12.02 -35.26
CA VAL A 110 -23.69 -12.81 -36.50
C VAL A 110 -24.68 -13.97 -36.43
N ASN A 111 -24.83 -14.57 -35.24
CA ASN A 111 -25.70 -15.72 -35.08
C ASN A 111 -27.19 -15.37 -34.99
N ILE A 112 -27.53 -14.14 -34.61
CA ILE A 112 -28.92 -13.65 -34.54
C ILE A 112 -29.64 -13.75 -35.90
N GLY A 113 -28.92 -13.66 -37.02
CA GLY A 113 -29.47 -13.83 -38.37
C GLY A 113 -29.75 -15.28 -38.78
N ASN A 114 -29.08 -16.26 -38.16
CA ASN A 114 -29.20 -17.68 -38.49
C ASN A 114 -30.27 -18.41 -37.65
N PHE A 115 -30.99 -17.67 -36.81
CA PHE A 115 -32.13 -18.14 -36.02
C PHE A 115 -33.38 -18.48 -36.82
N ARG A 116 -33.37 -18.13 -38.11
CA ARG A 116 -34.51 -18.25 -39.00
C ARG A 116 -34.42 -19.43 -39.98
N ASP A 117 -33.55 -20.41 -39.71
CA ASP A 117 -33.45 -21.60 -40.55
C ASP A 117 -34.20 -22.80 -39.93
N PRO A 118 -35.21 -23.40 -40.60
CA PRO A 118 -36.15 -24.37 -40.02
C PRO A 118 -35.59 -25.78 -39.76
N SER A 119 -34.29 -26.03 -39.99
CA SER A 119 -33.74 -27.40 -40.02
C SER A 119 -33.30 -27.94 -38.65
N HIS A 120 -33.26 -27.11 -37.60
CA HIS A 120 -32.79 -27.52 -36.26
C HIS A 120 -33.80 -27.21 -35.14
N GLY A 121 -35.00 -27.80 -35.20
CA GLY A 121 -35.80 -28.15 -34.00
C GLY A 121 -36.01 -27.09 -32.90
N GLY A 122 -36.09 -25.80 -33.24
CA GLY A 122 -36.55 -24.72 -32.36
C GLY A 122 -35.51 -23.68 -31.94
N PHE A 123 -35.96 -22.42 -31.85
CA PHE A 123 -35.19 -21.23 -31.45
C PHE A 123 -34.34 -21.48 -30.19
N LEU A 124 -34.93 -22.05 -29.12
CA LEU A 124 -34.21 -22.25 -27.85
C LEU A 124 -32.93 -23.11 -27.96
N ARG A 125 -32.91 -24.17 -28.79
CA ARG A 125 -31.73 -25.05 -28.91
C ARG A 125 -30.57 -24.37 -29.64
N GLY A 126 -30.88 -23.50 -30.63
CA GLY A 126 -29.90 -22.66 -31.30
C GLY A 126 -29.24 -21.67 -30.33
N VAL A 127 -30.04 -20.91 -29.55
CA VAL A 127 -29.50 -19.95 -28.56
C VAL A 127 -28.54 -20.65 -27.61
N ILE A 128 -28.96 -21.78 -27.04
CA ILE A 128 -28.20 -22.49 -26.02
C ILE A 128 -26.89 -23.04 -26.60
N HIS A 129 -26.89 -23.54 -27.84
CA HIS A 129 -25.70 -24.07 -28.48
C HIS A 129 -24.66 -22.98 -28.77
N TYR A 130 -25.09 -21.84 -29.34
CA TYR A 130 -24.17 -20.73 -29.62
C TYR A 130 -23.73 -19.99 -28.37
N PHE A 131 -24.59 -19.90 -27.35
CA PHE A 131 -24.20 -19.41 -26.03
C PHE A 131 -23.14 -20.31 -25.38
N LYS A 132 -23.27 -21.64 -25.46
CA LYS A 132 -22.24 -22.58 -24.99
C LYS A 132 -20.92 -22.39 -25.70
N ILE A 133 -20.92 -22.19 -27.02
CA ILE A 133 -19.69 -21.92 -27.79
C ILE A 133 -19.06 -20.59 -27.38
N ALA A 134 -19.85 -19.53 -27.22
CA ALA A 134 -19.35 -18.23 -26.78
C ALA A 134 -18.73 -18.29 -25.37
N VAL A 135 -19.39 -18.97 -24.42
CA VAL A 135 -18.84 -19.19 -23.07
C VAL A 135 -17.59 -20.05 -23.11
N ALA A 136 -17.57 -21.13 -23.90
CA ALA A 136 -16.39 -21.99 -24.04
C ALA A 136 -15.19 -21.24 -24.63
N LEU A 137 -15.43 -20.39 -25.63
CA LEU A 137 -14.38 -19.56 -26.25
C LEU A 137 -13.88 -18.47 -25.28
N ALA A 138 -14.78 -17.88 -24.50
CA ALA A 138 -14.40 -16.92 -23.46
C ALA A 138 -13.50 -17.56 -22.39
N VAL A 139 -13.88 -18.72 -21.84
CA VAL A 139 -13.08 -19.45 -20.85
C VAL A 139 -11.73 -19.87 -21.44
N ALA A 140 -11.70 -20.37 -22.69
CA ALA A 140 -10.45 -20.74 -23.36
C ALA A 140 -9.48 -19.55 -23.57
N ALA A 141 -9.98 -18.32 -23.61
CA ALA A 141 -9.17 -17.12 -23.81
C ALA A 141 -8.70 -16.46 -22.50
N ILE A 142 -9.25 -16.84 -21.35
CA ILE A 142 -8.80 -16.32 -20.05
C ILE A 142 -7.44 -16.98 -19.72
N PRO A 143 -6.37 -16.20 -19.51
CA PRO A 143 -5.07 -16.75 -19.15
C PRO A 143 -5.05 -17.02 -17.64
N GLU A 144 -5.79 -18.04 -17.21
CA GLU A 144 -5.96 -18.42 -15.80
C GLU A 144 -4.61 -18.69 -15.09
N CYS A 145 -3.59 -19.10 -15.85
CA CYS A 145 -2.26 -19.39 -15.33
C CYS A 145 -1.37 -18.15 -15.14
N LEU A 146 -1.74 -16.97 -15.64
CA LEU A 146 -0.88 -15.79 -15.63
C LEU A 146 -0.50 -15.33 -14.20
N PRO A 147 -1.42 -15.28 -13.22
CA PRO A 147 -1.07 -14.94 -11.84
C PRO A 147 -0.13 -15.97 -11.19
N ALA A 148 -0.30 -17.25 -11.50
CA ALA A 148 0.53 -18.33 -10.95
C ALA A 148 1.97 -18.28 -11.50
N VAL A 149 2.13 -18.00 -12.80
CA VAL A 149 3.46 -17.84 -13.42
C VAL A 149 4.17 -16.60 -12.88
N VAL A 150 3.48 -15.45 -12.78
CA VAL A 150 4.07 -14.22 -12.23
C VAL A 150 4.55 -14.43 -10.79
N THR A 151 3.73 -15.07 -9.95
CA THR A 151 4.10 -15.36 -8.55
C THR A 151 5.31 -16.28 -8.46
N THR A 152 5.37 -17.32 -9.32
CA THR A 152 6.50 -18.24 -9.36
C THR A 152 7.78 -17.54 -9.83
N CYS A 153 7.69 -16.70 -10.86
CA CYS A 153 8.82 -15.93 -11.37
C CYS A 153 9.34 -14.93 -10.33
N LEU A 154 8.43 -14.23 -9.63
CA LEU A 154 8.78 -13.32 -8.55
C LEU A 154 9.46 -14.06 -7.39
N ALA A 155 8.95 -15.22 -6.99
CA ALA A 155 9.51 -16.05 -5.93
C ALA A 155 10.89 -16.64 -6.27
N LEU A 156 11.14 -16.94 -7.55
CA LEU A 156 12.45 -17.37 -8.04
C LEU A 156 13.43 -16.21 -8.11
N GLY A 157 12.99 -15.01 -8.50
CA GLY A 157 13.83 -13.81 -8.58
C GLY A 157 14.15 -13.15 -7.23
N THR A 158 13.45 -13.54 -6.15
CA THR A 158 13.74 -13.07 -4.78
C THR A 158 14.63 -14.04 -3.97
N LYS A 159 15.08 -15.15 -4.57
CA LYS A 159 16.13 -16.02 -4.02
C LYS A 159 17.49 -15.63 -4.58
#